data_AF-A0A3D4S5R5-F1
#
_entry.id   AF-A0A3D4S5R5-F1
#
_cell.length_a   1.000
_cell.length_b   1.000
_cell.length_c   1.000
_cell.angle_alpha   90.00
_cell.angle_beta   90.00
_cell.angle_gamma   90.00
#
_symmetry.space_group_name_H-M   'P 1'
#
loop_
_entity.id
_entity.type
_entity.pdbx_description
1 polymer ?
#
loop_
_entity_poly.entity_id
_entity_poly.type
_entity_poly.pdbx_seq_one_letter_code
_entity_poly.pdbx_strand_id
1 'polypeptide(L)' 'MDMVSIGVSAVIKTIVYLVMMYISFWALQSIRLDRLLKPNFERQARMLYILMSFALGYLSAKFVLTIFDLSQLYSLLF' A
#
# COMPACT_ATOMS: atom_id res chain seq x y z
N MET A 1 8.22 -10.54 24.96
CA MET A 1 7.38 -10.87 23.80
C MET A 1 7.98 -12.08 23.13
N ASP A 2 7.28 -13.21 23.15
CA ASP A 2 7.74 -14.48 22.59
C ASP A 2 8.08 -14.33 21.10
N MET A 3 9.14 -15.01 20.62
CA MET A 3 9.57 -14.97 19.21
C MET A 3 8.44 -15.30 18.23
N VAL A 4 7.48 -16.12 18.67
CA VAL A 4 6.28 -16.50 17.92
C VAL A 4 5.39 -15.29 17.63
N SER A 5 5.17 -14.39 18.60
CA SER A 5 4.32 -13.20 18.41
C SER A 5 4.93 -12.19 17.44
N ILE A 6 6.27 -12.10 17.40
CA ILE A 6 7.00 -11.26 16.43
C ILE A 6 6.84 -11.83 15.01
N GLY A 7 6.99 -13.16 14.86
CA GLY A 7 6.81 -13.85 13.59
C GLY A 7 5.39 -13.69 13.04
N VAL A 8 4.37 -13.91 13.88
CA VAL A 8 2.96 -13.73 13.50
C VAL A 8 2.67 -12.28 13.08
N SER A 9 3.19 -11.31 13.84
CA SER A 9 3.02 -9.89 13.49
C SER A 9 3.67 -9.55 12.15
N ALA A 10 4.85 -10.09 11.84
CA ALA A 10 5.52 -9.90 10.56
C ALA A 10 4.70 -10.48 9.39
N VAL A 11 4.14 -11.68 9.55
CA VAL A 11 3.28 -12.31 8.53
C VAL A 11 2.03 -11.47 8.28
N ILE A 12 1.37 -10.99 9.33
CA ILE A 12 0.21 -10.11 9.20
C ILE A 12 0.59 -8.83 8.44
N LYS A 13 1.72 -8.18 8.80
CA LYS A 13 2.20 -6.99 8.11
C LYS A 13 2.43 -7.25 6.63
N THR A 14 3.08 -8.37 6.27
CA THR A 14 3.29 -8.77 4.87
C THR A 14 1.97 -8.96 4.11
N ILE A 15 0.98 -9.62 4.71
CA ILE A 15 -0.33 -9.82 4.08
C ILE A 15 -1.02 -8.47 3.85
N VAL A 16 -0.97 -7.55 4.80
CA VAL A 16 -1.54 -6.20 4.64
C VAL A 16 -0.89 -5.44 3.49
N TYR A 17 0.44 -5.51 3.35
CA TYR A 17 1.14 -4.94 2.19
C TYR A 17 0.65 -5.54 0.87
N LEU A 18 0.49 -6.86 0.78
CA LEU A 18 0.02 -7.53 -0.42
C LEU A 18 -1.42 -7.14 -0.79
N VAL A 19 -2.32 -7.12 0.21
CA VAL A 19 -3.73 -6.76 0.00
C VAL A 19 -3.86 -5.31 -0.45
N MET A 20 -3.17 -4.37 0.20
CA MET A 20 -3.23 -2.96 -0.18
C MET A 20 -2.58 -2.67 -1.53
N MET A 21 -1.53 -3.42 -1.88
CA MET A 21 -0.95 -3.33 -3.22
C MET A 21 -1.94 -3.81 -4.29
N TYR A 22 -2.66 -4.91 -4.05
CA TYR A 22 -3.72 -5.37 -4.96
C TYR A 22 -4.85 -4.35 -5.10
N ILE A 23 -5.32 -3.78 -3.99
CA ILE A 23 -6.36 -2.74 -3.99
C ILE A 23 -5.88 -1.50 -4.76
N SER A 24 -4.61 -1.10 -4.62
CA SER A 24 -4.07 0.02 -5.38
C SER A 24 -4.03 -0.28 -6.88
N PHE A 25 -3.58 -1.47 -7.30
CA PHE A 25 -3.67 -1.87 -8.72
C PHE A 25 -5.10 -1.80 -9.25
N TRP A 26 -6.06 -2.30 -8.49
CA TRP A 26 -7.47 -2.26 -8.87
C TRP A 26 -8.02 -0.83 -8.93
N ALA A 27 -7.70 0.01 -7.95
CA ALA A 27 -8.14 1.40 -7.88
C ALA A 27 -7.57 2.24 -9.03
N LEU A 28 -6.28 2.11 -9.32
CA LEU A 28 -5.69 2.81 -10.44
C LEU A 28 -6.29 2.37 -11.77
N GLN A 29 -6.79 1.14 -11.92
CA GLN A 29 -7.32 0.65 -13.19
C GLN A 29 -8.58 1.40 -13.63
N SER A 30 -9.29 2.01 -12.67
CA SER A 30 -10.39 2.92 -12.93
C SER A 30 -9.95 4.29 -13.47
N ILE A 31 -8.70 4.69 -13.23
CA ILE A 31 -8.15 5.99 -13.65
C ILE A 31 -7.68 5.90 -15.09
N ARG A 32 -8.38 6.59 -15.99
CA ARG A 32 -7.97 6.75 -17.39
C ARG A 32 -6.81 7.75 -17.49
N LEU A 33 -5.59 7.31 -17.15
CA LEU A 33 -4.39 8.15 -17.30
C LEU A 33 -4.17 8.62 -18.74
N ASP A 34 -4.65 7.88 -19.74
CA ASP A 34 -4.64 8.28 -21.16
C ASP A 34 -5.43 9.57 -21.45
N ARG A 35 -6.37 9.95 -20.58
CA ARG A 35 -7.09 11.23 -20.68
C ARG A 35 -6.43 12.36 -19.89
N LEU A 36 -5.62 12.02 -18.89
CA LEU A 36 -4.96 12.99 -18.01
C LEU A 36 -3.60 13.44 -18.58
N LEU A 37 -2.91 12.55 -19.30
CA LEU A 37 -1.61 12.82 -19.91
C LEU A 37 -1.74 13.18 -21.39
N LYS A 38 -0.81 14.02 -21.88
CA LYS A 38 -0.78 14.48 -23.28
C LYS A 38 -0.75 13.29 -24.25
N PRO A 39 -1.54 13.33 -25.34
CA PRO A 39 -1.46 12.34 -26.40
C PRO A 39 -0.04 12.37 -26.99
N ASN A 40 0.58 11.20 -27.15
CA ASN A 40 1.96 10.88 -27.62
C ASN A 40 2.93 10.28 -26.59
N PHE A 41 2.62 10.24 -25.28
CA PHE A 41 3.49 9.65 -24.25
C PHE A 41 2.91 8.39 -23.59
N GLU A 42 2.25 7.52 -24.35
CA GLU A 42 1.60 6.29 -23.84
C GLU A 42 2.56 5.40 -23.03
N ARG A 43 3.82 5.31 -23.47
CA ARG A 43 4.84 4.48 -22.81
C ARG A 43 5.26 5.04 -21.45
N GLN A 44 5.38 6.38 -21.34
CA GLN A 44 5.68 7.05 -20.06
C GLN A 44 4.46 7.04 -19.14
N ALA A 45 3.25 7.20 -19.67
CA ALA A 45 2.00 7.10 -18.91
C ALA A 45 1.85 5.72 -18.25
N ARG A 46 2.18 4.64 -18.99
CA ARG A 46 2.15 3.27 -18.44
C ARG A 46 3.21 3.04 -17.36
N MET A 47 4.43 3.56 -17.54
CA MET A 47 5.45 3.49 -16.49
C MET A 47 5.02 4.25 -15.23
N LEU A 48 4.49 5.47 -15.40
CA LEU A 48 4.00 6.28 -14.30
C LEU A 48 2.87 5.57 -13.55
N TYR A 49 1.98 4.89 -14.27
CA TYR A 49 0.90 4.09 -13.69
C TYR A 49 1.43 3.00 -12.74
N ILE A 50 2.41 2.22 -13.20
CA ILE A 50 2.99 1.13 -12.40
C ILE A 50 3.66 1.71 -11.14
N LEU A 51 4.42 2.80 -11.32
CA LEU A 51 5.13 3.48 -10.24
C LEU A 51 4.16 4.07 -9.20
N MET A 52 3.07 4.71 -9.68
CA MET A 52 1.97 5.19 -8.84
C MET A 52 1.29 4.05 -8.10
N SER A 53 1.06 2.90 -8.73
CA SER A 53 0.45 1.74 -8.07
C SER A 53 1.30 1.23 -6.90
N PHE A 54 2.61 1.07 -7.11
CA PHE A 54 3.54 0.69 -6.05
C PHE A 54 3.59 1.74 -4.93
N ALA A 55 3.68 3.02 -5.29
CA ALA A 55 3.72 4.11 -4.33
C ALA A 55 2.45 4.17 -3.47
N LEU A 56 1.27 4.14 -4.11
CA LEU A 56 -0.03 4.18 -3.42
C LEU A 56 -0.28 2.91 -2.61
N GLY A 57 0.08 1.74 -3.13
CA GLY A 57 -0.03 0.46 -2.43
C GLY A 57 0.80 0.43 -1.16
N TYR A 58 2.06 0.88 -1.24
CA TYR A 58 2.93 0.99 -0.08
C TYR A 58 2.44 2.04 0.92
N LEU A 59 2.02 3.22 0.45
CA LEU A 59 1.59 4.31 1.33
C LEU A 59 0.31 3.94 2.11
N SER A 60 -0.68 3.36 1.42
CA SER A 60 -1.92 2.89 2.03
C SER A 60 -1.69 1.75 3.02
N ALA A 61 -0.86 0.76 2.66
CA ALA A 61 -0.46 -0.30 3.59
C ALA A 61 0.23 0.27 4.83
N LYS A 62 1.23 1.15 4.64
CA LYS A 62 1.95 1.79 5.73
C LYS A 62 1.00 2.57 6.64
N PHE A 63 0.05 3.30 6.07
CA PHE A 63 -0.97 4.03 6.83
C PHE A 63 -1.76 3.10 7.75
N VAL A 64 -2.29 2.00 7.21
CA VAL A 64 -3.04 1.00 7.99
C VAL A 64 -2.17 0.40 9.09
N LEU A 65 -0.95 -0.02 8.76
CA LEU A 65 -0.03 -0.60 9.74
C LEU A 65 0.38 0.39 10.83
N THR A 66 0.51 1.67 10.50
CA THR A 66 0.81 2.73 11.47
C THR A 66 -0.34 2.89 12.47
N ILE A 67 -1.60 2.78 12.04
CA ILE A 67 -2.75 2.80 12.95
C ILE A 67 -2.73 1.59 13.90
N PHE A 68 -2.38 0.40 13.39
CA PHE A 68 -2.23 -0.80 14.23
C PHE A 68 -1.14 -0.62 15.29
N ASP A 69 0.05 -0.14 14.88
CA ASP A 69 1.18 0.08 15.78
C ASP A 69 0.85 1.18 16.82
N LEU A 70 0.17 2.27 16.41
CA LEU A 70 -0.32 3.32 17.32
C LEU A 70 -1.32 2.78 18.34
N SER A 71 -2.24 1.92 17.91
CA SER A 71 -3.24 1.32 18.81
C SER A 71 -2.58 0.47 19.90
N GLN A 72 -1.53 -0.28 19.53
CA GLN A 72 -0.74 -1.04 20.50
C GLN A 72 0.02 -0.15 21.47
N LEU A 73 0.62 0.94 20.98
CA LEU A 73 1.33 1.91 21.81
C LEU A 73 0.39 2.56 22.84
N TYR A 74 -0.83 2.91 22.43
CA TYR A 74 -1.79 3.60 23.29
C TYR A 74 -2.32 2.67 24.39
N SER A 75 -2.56 1.39 24.06
CA SER A 75 -2.91 0.36 25.04
C SER A 75 -1.80 0.07 26.07
N LEU A 76 -0.57 0.55 25.84
CA LEU A 76 0.57 0.37 26.72
C LEU A 76 0.77 1.56 27.67
N LEU A 77 0.18 2.71 27.32
CA LEU A 77 0.26 3.97 28.07
C LEU A 77 -0.88 4.17 29.09
N PHE A 78 -1.97 3.41 28.96
CA PHE A 78 -3.15 3.44 29.85
C PHE A 78 -3.49 2.04 30.32
#